data_AF-A0A8S8Y320-F1
#
_entry.id   AF-A0A8S8Y320-F1
#
_cell.length_a   1.000
_cell.length_b   1.000
_cell.length_c   1.000
_cell.angle_alpha   90.00
_cell.angle_beta   90.00
_cell.angle_gamma   90.00
#
_symmetry.space_group_name_H-M   'P 1'
#
loop_
_entity.id
_entity.type
_entity.pdbx_description
1 polymer ?
#
loop_
_entity_poly.entity_id
_entity_poly.type
_entity_poly.pdbx_seq_one_letter_code
_entity_poly.pdbx_strand_id
1 'polypeptide(L)'
;MTLYTIGYLGKLQYESMEGIANAPLESAMAMGLTHSERLVHVVIPEASNDLLSQLMFMFEYNVRHGTVLGLVGAGGIGMYIDNYINPPFAYDKAFALLIVVFVVVVMIDLLSMFVRSFVTEQGDFKRPKWWTVILPAGFAADYYNKSKNLDESE
;
A
#
# COMPACT_ATOMS: atom_id res chain seq x y z
N MET A 1 -9.48 13.74 7.37
CA MET A 1 -9.03 12.39 6.94
C MET A 1 -10.10 11.69 6.10
N THR A 2 -11.31 11.47 6.61
CA THR A 2 -12.40 10.77 5.88
C THR A 2 -12.70 11.32 4.48
N LEU A 3 -12.92 12.64 4.35
CA LEU A 3 -13.21 13.28 3.06
C LEU A 3 -12.06 13.14 2.06
N TYR A 4 -10.81 13.26 2.54
CA TYR A 4 -9.62 13.08 1.72
C TYR A 4 -9.52 11.65 1.22
N THR A 5 -9.68 10.66 2.10
CA THR A 5 -9.65 9.23 1.76
C THR A 5 -10.69 8.89 0.70
N ILE A 6 -11.93 9.40 0.83
CA ILE A 6 -13.01 9.15 -0.13
C ILE A 6 -12.67 9.75 -1.51
N GLY A 7 -12.21 11.01 -1.55
CA GLY A 7 -11.83 11.65 -2.81
C GLY A 7 -10.65 10.98 -3.49
N TYR A 8 -9.64 10.58 -2.71
CA TYR A 8 -8.46 9.90 -3.21
C TYR A 8 -8.78 8.51 -3.76
N LEU A 9 -9.53 7.70 -3.00
CA LEU A 9 -9.98 6.38 -3.45
C LEU A 9 -10.90 6.47 -4.67
N GLY A 10 -11.81 7.44 -4.71
CA GLY A 10 -12.68 7.62 -5.87
C GLY A 10 -11.90 7.89 -7.16
N LYS A 11 -10.87 8.74 -7.08
CA LYS A 11 -9.98 9.00 -8.21
C LYS A 11 -9.20 7.76 -8.64
N LEU A 12 -8.54 7.08 -7.69
CA LEU A 12 -7.74 5.90 -8.01
C LEU A 12 -8.58 4.75 -8.55
N GLN A 13 -9.79 4.56 -8.00
CA GLN A 13 -10.70 3.54 -8.50
C GLN A 13 -11.17 3.86 -9.92
N TYR A 14 -11.43 5.13 -10.22
CA TYR A 14 -11.74 5.56 -11.57
C TYR A 14 -10.59 5.27 -12.54
N GLU A 15 -9.35 5.63 -12.18
CA GLU A 15 -8.15 5.33 -12.98
C GLU A 15 -7.96 3.81 -13.17
N SER A 16 -8.24 3.01 -12.14
CA SER A 16 -8.15 1.54 -12.19
C SER A 16 -9.20 0.95 -13.12
N MET A 17 -10.44 1.48 -13.10
CA MET A 17 -11.52 1.06 -14.00
C MET A 17 -11.27 1.47 -15.46
N GLU A 18 -10.67 2.65 -15.70
CA GLU A 18 -10.30 3.10 -17.04
C GLU A 18 -9.09 2.33 -17.61
N GLY A 19 -8.21 1.85 -16.73
CA GLY A 19 -7.02 1.06 -17.08
C GLY A 19 -7.28 -0.42 -17.39
N ILE A 20 -8.52 -0.90 -17.32
CA ILE A 20 -8.84 -2.31 -17.58
C ILE A 20 -8.55 -2.67 -19.05
N ALA A 21 -7.90 -3.81 -19.27
CA ALA A 21 -7.64 -4.30 -20.61
C ALA A 21 -8.94 -4.55 -21.40
N ASN A 22 -8.93 -4.26 -22.70
CA ASN A 22 -10.11 -4.46 -23.56
C ASN A 22 -10.44 -5.95 -23.78
N ALA A 23 -9.47 -6.87 -23.64
CA ALA A 23 -9.67 -8.29 -23.92
C ALA A 23 -10.78 -8.97 -23.07
N PRO A 24 -10.83 -8.78 -21.73
CA PRO A 24 -11.98 -9.23 -20.91
C PRO A 24 -13.32 -8.65 -21.37
N LEU A 25 -13.36 -7.37 -21.75
CA LEU A 25 -14.57 -6.68 -22.19
C LEU A 25 -15.06 -7.20 -23.55
N GLU A 26 -14.15 -7.39 -24.50
CA GLU A 26 -14.44 -7.94 -25.83
C GLU A 26 -14.93 -9.39 -25.74
N SER A 27 -14.30 -10.19 -24.88
CA SER A 27 -14.72 -11.58 -24.61
C SER A 27 -16.15 -11.63 -24.05
N ALA A 28 -16.47 -10.74 -23.11
CA ALA A 28 -17.82 -10.64 -22.56
C ALA A 28 -18.86 -10.17 -23.58
N MET A 29 -18.48 -9.26 -24.50
CA MET A 29 -19.35 -8.88 -25.62
C MET A 29 -19.61 -10.03 -26.58
N ALA A 30 -18.59 -10.84 -26.90
CA ALA A 30 -18.73 -12.01 -27.76
C ALA A 30 -19.63 -13.10 -27.15
N MET A 31 -19.67 -13.20 -25.82
CA MET A 31 -20.61 -14.07 -25.09
C MET A 31 -22.05 -13.53 -25.02
N GLY A 32 -22.31 -12.32 -25.52
CA GLY A 32 -23.64 -11.70 -25.56
C GLY A 32 -24.08 -11.02 -24.27
N LEU A 33 -23.15 -10.70 -23.34
CA LEU A 33 -23.50 -10.03 -22.08
C LEU A 33 -24.01 -8.61 -22.31
N THR A 34 -25.09 -8.25 -21.62
CA THR A 34 -25.64 -6.90 -21.60
C THR A 34 -24.69 -5.93 -20.90
N HIS A 35 -24.89 -4.61 -21.07
CA HIS A 35 -24.04 -3.59 -20.45
C HIS A 35 -23.98 -3.68 -18.92
N SER A 36 -25.12 -3.95 -18.26
CA SER A 36 -25.18 -4.11 -16.80
C SER A 36 -24.49 -5.38 -16.33
N GLU A 37 -24.62 -6.48 -17.07
CA GLU A 37 -23.95 -7.74 -16.73
C GLU A 37 -22.44 -7.63 -16.88
N ARG A 38 -21.95 -6.95 -17.93
CA ARG A 38 -20.52 -6.64 -18.10
C ARG A 38 -19.96 -5.79 -16.95
N LEU A 39 -20.70 -4.78 -16.51
CA LEU A 39 -20.24 -3.94 -15.40
C LEU A 39 -20.03 -4.78 -14.13
N VAL A 40 -21.02 -5.60 -13.77
CA VAL A 40 -21.01 -6.35 -12.51
C VAL A 40 -20.08 -7.56 -12.54
N HIS A 41 -20.01 -8.28 -13.66
CA HIS A 41 -19.29 -9.56 -13.73
C HIS A 41 -17.90 -9.46 -14.34
N VAL A 42 -17.54 -8.34 -14.95
CA VAL A 42 -16.22 -8.14 -15.56
C VAL A 42 -15.53 -6.95 -14.91
N VAL A 43 -16.12 -5.75 -15.04
CA VAL A 43 -15.45 -4.50 -14.62
C VAL A 43 -15.22 -4.44 -13.12
N ILE A 44 -16.25 -4.71 -12.31
CA ILE A 44 -16.15 -4.70 -10.84
C ILE A 44 -15.13 -5.74 -10.33
N PRO A 45 -15.21 -7.03 -10.71
CA PRO A 45 -14.26 -8.01 -10.22
C PRO A 45 -12.82 -7.72 -10.66
N GLU A 46 -12.60 -7.29 -11.89
CA GLU A 46 -11.26 -6.90 -12.37
C GLU A 46 -10.67 -5.73 -11.56
N ALA A 47 -11.46 -4.68 -11.31
CA ALA A 47 -11.01 -3.52 -10.53
C ALA A 47 -11.05 -3.73 -9.00
N SER A 48 -11.55 -4.88 -8.52
CA SER A 48 -11.73 -5.13 -7.08
C SER A 48 -10.41 -5.38 -6.36
N ASN A 49 -9.43 -5.97 -7.03
CA ASN A 49 -8.11 -6.25 -6.47
C ASN A 49 -7.34 -4.95 -6.20
N ASP A 50 -7.40 -4.02 -7.16
CA ASP A 50 -6.83 -2.69 -7.02
C ASP A 50 -7.54 -1.89 -5.93
N LEU A 51 -8.88 -1.96 -5.87
CA LEU A 51 -9.65 -1.32 -4.79
C LEU A 51 -9.21 -1.82 -3.42
N LEU A 52 -9.05 -3.15 -3.24
CA LEU A 52 -8.65 -3.73 -1.97
C LEU A 52 -7.23 -3.30 -1.58
N SER A 53 -6.31 -3.29 -2.54
CA SER A 53 -4.94 -2.80 -2.33
C SER A 53 -4.92 -1.33 -1.90
N GLN A 54 -5.71 -0.49 -2.56
CA GLN A 54 -5.81 0.94 -2.25
C GLN A 54 -6.49 1.20 -0.90
N LEU A 55 -7.50 0.39 -0.54
CA LEU A 55 -8.15 0.44 0.77
C LEU A 55 -7.19 0.08 1.90
N MET A 56 -6.38 -0.98 1.74
CA MET A 56 -5.37 -1.38 2.73
C MET A 56 -4.30 -0.29 2.90
N PHE A 57 -3.83 0.29 1.79
CA PHE A 57 -2.91 1.43 1.83
C PHE A 57 -3.49 2.64 2.55
N MET A 58 -4.74 3.02 2.23
CA MET A 58 -5.41 4.13 2.91
C MET A 58 -5.68 3.83 4.38
N PHE A 59 -5.96 2.58 4.74
CA PHE A 59 -6.13 2.17 6.14
C PHE A 59 -4.84 2.40 6.94
N GLU A 60 -3.71 1.88 6.46
CA GLU A 60 -2.38 2.10 7.05
C GLU A 60 -2.06 3.60 7.17
N TYR A 61 -2.29 4.34 6.08
CA TYR A 61 -2.09 5.79 6.04
C TYR A 61 -2.91 6.51 7.11
N ASN A 62 -4.18 6.15 7.28
CA ASN A 62 -5.07 6.75 8.27
C ASN A 62 -4.67 6.39 9.70
N VAL A 63 -4.18 5.16 9.96
CA VAL A 63 -3.63 4.78 11.27
C VAL A 63 -2.42 5.64 11.62
N ARG A 64 -1.46 5.77 10.70
CA ARG A 64 -0.26 6.60 10.89
C ARG A 64 -0.62 8.07 11.10
N HIS A 65 -1.46 8.64 10.23
CA HIS A 65 -1.91 10.03 10.37
C HIS A 65 -2.70 10.27 11.66
N GLY A 66 -3.49 9.30 12.12
CA GLY A 66 -4.22 9.38 13.38
C GLY A 66 -3.28 9.50 14.59
N THR A 67 -2.16 8.76 14.59
CA THR A 67 -1.16 8.88 15.67
C THR A 67 -0.49 10.26 15.69
N VAL A 68 -0.17 10.81 14.51
CA VAL A 68 0.41 12.16 14.38
C VAL A 68 -0.57 13.24 14.81
N LEU A 69 -1.83 13.17 14.37
CA LEU A 69 -2.88 14.12 14.79
C LEU A 69 -3.16 14.04 16.30
N GLY A 70 -3.04 12.86 16.91
CA GLY A 70 -3.20 12.68 18.35
C GLY A 70 -2.17 13.47 19.16
N LEU A 71 -0.97 13.71 18.64
CA LEU A 71 0.05 14.56 19.28
C LEU A 71 -0.40 16.03 19.38
N VAL A 72 -1.20 16.50 18.43
CA VAL A 72 -1.65 17.90 18.34
C VAL A 72 -2.94 18.14 19.15
N GLY A 73 -3.34 17.17 19.99
CA GLY A 73 -4.53 17.27 20.85
C GLY A 73 -5.85 16.85 20.19
N ALA A 74 -5.83 16.23 19.00
CA ALA A 74 -7.04 15.70 18.35
C ALA A 74 -7.60 14.42 19.02
N GLY A 75 -6.93 13.89 20.06
CA GLY A 75 -7.26 12.65 20.76
C GLY A 75 -6.62 11.39 20.14
N GLY A 76 -6.63 10.27 20.87
CA GLY A 76 -6.09 8.97 20.41
C GLY A 76 -4.72 8.60 21.00
N ILE A 77 -4.03 7.61 20.40
CA ILE A 77 -2.76 7.07 20.91
C ILE A 77 -1.67 8.17 21.02
N GLY A 78 -1.65 9.11 20.08
CA GLY A 78 -0.70 10.25 20.10
C GLY A 78 -0.89 11.20 21.29
N MET A 79 -2.08 11.27 21.88
CA MET A 79 -2.33 12.13 23.04
C MET A 79 -1.57 11.65 24.28
N TYR A 80 -1.33 10.34 24.39
CA TYR A 80 -0.51 9.81 25.48
C TYR A 80 0.94 10.26 25.36
N ILE A 81 1.47 10.42 24.15
CA ILE A 81 2.83 10.93 23.93
C ILE A 81 2.92 12.38 24.43
N ASP A 82 1.95 13.24 24.09
CA ASP A 82 1.90 14.63 24.56
C ASP A 82 1.80 14.71 26.11
N ASN A 83 0.98 13.84 26.72
CA ASN A 83 0.87 13.76 28.18
C ASN A 83 2.17 13.33 28.90
N TYR A 84 3.07 12.61 28.22
CA TYR A 84 4.38 12.23 28.75
C TYR A 84 5.50 13.22 28.40
N ILE A 85 5.29 14.12 27.43
CA ILE A 85 6.25 15.19 27.09
C ILE A 85 6.01 16.44 27.95
N ASN A 86 4.77 16.73 28.32
CA ASN A 86 4.42 17.90 29.14
C ASN A 86 5.05 17.93 30.57
N PRO A 87 5.34 16.80 31.23
CA PRO A 87 6.17 16.78 32.43
C PRO A 87 7.68 16.74 32.05
N PRO A 88 8.53 17.66 32.54
CA PRO A 88 9.94 17.79 32.13
C PRO A 88 10.86 16.61 32.49
N PHE A 89 10.34 15.52 33.05
CA PHE A 89 11.11 14.34 33.49
C PHE A 89 10.57 13.01 32.93
N ALA A 90 9.63 13.02 31.99
CA ALA A 90 9.00 11.80 31.48
C ALA A 90 9.38 11.46 30.01
N TYR A 91 10.48 12.02 29.51
CA TYR A 91 10.99 11.76 28.15
C TYR A 91 11.24 10.27 27.88
N ASP A 92 11.68 9.50 28.88
CA ASP A 92 11.86 8.05 28.76
C ASP A 92 10.55 7.34 28.41
N LYS A 93 9.43 7.78 28.99
CA LYS A 93 8.09 7.21 28.74
C LYS A 93 7.58 7.62 27.36
N ALA A 94 7.82 8.87 26.94
CA ALA A 94 7.48 9.33 25.60
C ALA A 94 8.24 8.55 24.53
N PHE A 95 9.53 8.31 24.73
CA PHE A 95 10.37 7.53 23.79
C PHE A 95 9.97 6.06 23.73
N ALA A 96 9.64 5.43 24.86
CA ALA A 96 9.12 4.07 24.89
C ALA A 96 7.81 3.93 24.09
N LEU A 97 6.89 4.89 24.24
CA LEU A 97 5.62 4.91 23.51
C LEU A 97 5.83 5.11 22.00
N LEU A 98 6.80 5.95 21.62
CA LEU A 98 7.19 6.14 20.22
C LEU A 98 7.69 4.83 19.60
N ILE A 99 8.54 4.07 20.30
CA ILE A 99 8.99 2.75 19.85
C ILE A 99 7.81 1.79 19.69
N VAL A 100 6.88 1.76 20.64
CA VAL A 100 5.69 0.89 20.56
C VAL A 100 4.86 1.23 19.33
N VAL A 101 4.57 2.50 19.08
CA VAL A 101 3.82 2.94 17.88
C VAL A 101 4.58 2.57 16.62
N PHE A 102 5.91 2.76 16.59
CA PHE A 102 6.74 2.36 15.46
C PHE A 102 6.62 0.85 15.18
N VAL A 103 6.72 0.00 16.20
CA VAL A 103 6.58 -1.46 16.06
C VAL A 103 5.19 -1.82 15.54
N VAL A 104 4.14 -1.20 16.07
CA VAL A 104 2.76 -1.45 15.62
C VAL A 104 2.58 -1.07 14.15
N VAL A 105 3.10 0.09 13.73
CA VAL A 105 3.04 0.52 12.33
C VAL A 105 3.81 -0.46 11.44
N VAL A 106 5.03 -0.87 11.81
CA VAL A 106 5.79 -1.87 11.05
C VAL A 106 5.06 -3.21 10.94
N MET A 107 4.39 -3.65 12.02
CA MET A 107 3.57 -4.87 12.00
C MET A 107 2.38 -4.76 11.05
N ILE A 108 1.72 -3.60 11.01
CA ILE A 108 0.63 -3.33 10.06
C ILE A 108 1.16 -3.31 8.63
N ASP A 109 2.30 -2.65 8.36
CA ASP A 109 2.91 -2.60 7.04
C ASP A 109 3.29 -4.01 6.54
N LEU A 110 3.83 -4.86 7.43
CA LEU A 110 4.15 -6.26 7.13
C LEU A 110 2.90 -7.09 6.83
N LEU A 111 1.83 -6.91 7.62
CA LEU A 111 0.55 -7.56 7.37
C LEU A 111 -0.06 -7.10 6.03
N SER A 112 -0.02 -5.80 5.75
CA SER A 112 -0.48 -5.21 4.49
C SER A 112 0.28 -5.79 3.29
N MET A 113 1.61 -5.95 3.40
CA MET A 113 2.40 -6.60 2.35
C MET A 113 2.04 -8.08 2.17
N PHE A 114 1.78 -8.81 3.25
CA PHE A 114 1.37 -10.21 3.19
C PHE A 114 0.00 -10.36 2.52
N VAL A 115 -0.99 -9.58 2.97
CA VAL A 115 -2.34 -9.56 2.39
C VAL A 115 -2.29 -9.16 0.92
N ARG A 116 -1.52 -8.13 0.56
CA ARG A 116 -1.35 -7.73 -0.84
C ARG A 116 -0.74 -8.86 -1.66
N SER A 117 0.29 -9.54 -1.17
CA SER A 117 0.90 -10.68 -1.88
C SER A 117 -0.04 -11.87 -2.09
N PHE A 118 -1.04 -12.04 -1.21
CA PHE A 118 -2.04 -13.10 -1.34
C PHE A 118 -3.14 -12.74 -2.34
N VAL A 119 -3.46 -11.45 -2.48
CA VAL A 119 -4.55 -10.98 -3.36
C VAL A 119 -4.05 -10.71 -4.78
N THR A 120 -2.86 -10.14 -4.95
CA THR A 120 -2.24 -9.98 -6.27
C THR A 120 -1.37 -11.19 -6.60
N GLU A 121 -1.94 -12.18 -7.26
CA GLU A 121 -1.20 -13.17 -8.04
C GLU A 121 -0.74 -12.51 -9.36
N GLN A 122 0.09 -11.47 -9.25
CA GLN A 122 0.80 -10.87 -10.40
C GLN A 122 2.24 -11.38 -10.38
N GLY A 123 2.59 -12.10 -11.44
CA GLY A 123 3.81 -12.86 -11.59
C GLY A 123 5.10 -12.10 -11.27
N ASP A 124 6.03 -12.83 -10.66
CA ASP A 124 7.46 -12.58 -10.52
C ASP A 124 7.97 -11.17 -10.88
N PHE A 125 7.57 -10.17 -10.09
CA PHE A 125 8.41 -8.99 -9.94
C PHE A 125 9.59 -9.44 -9.08
N LYS A 126 10.75 -9.76 -9.70
CA LYS A 126 12.02 -10.04 -8.99
C LYS A 126 12.24 -8.90 -8.00
N ARG A 127 11.92 -9.14 -6.72
CA ARG A 127 11.94 -8.10 -5.68
C ARG A 127 13.36 -7.55 -5.62
N PRO A 128 13.57 -6.22 -5.81
CA PRO A 128 14.88 -5.66 -5.60
C PRO A 128 15.29 -6.00 -4.17
N LYS A 129 16.42 -6.69 -4.00
CA LYS A 129 16.96 -6.96 -2.67
C LYS A 129 17.16 -5.60 -2.03
N TRP A 130 16.63 -5.37 -0.83
CA TRP A 130 16.63 -4.06 -0.17
C TRP A 130 17.99 -3.33 -0.20
N TRP A 131 19.09 -4.08 -0.23
CA TRP A 131 20.46 -3.59 -0.44
C TRP A 131 20.69 -2.81 -1.74
N THR A 132 19.98 -3.11 -2.83
CA THR A 132 20.12 -2.42 -4.12
C THR A 132 19.43 -1.06 -4.15
N VAL A 133 18.53 -0.78 -3.20
CA VAL A 133 17.84 0.52 -3.07
C VAL A 133 18.77 1.60 -2.52
N ILE A 134 19.79 1.21 -1.74
CA ILE A 134 20.75 2.12 -1.11
C ILE A 134 22.00 2.32 -2.00
N LEU A 135 22.16 1.51 -3.05
CA LEU A 135 23.32 1.60 -3.94
C LEU A 135 23.22 2.81 -4.89
N PRO A 136 24.33 3.52 -5.14
CA PRO A 136 24.41 4.50 -6.22
C PRO A 136 24.02 3.87 -7.56
N ALA A 137 23.37 4.64 -8.43
CA ALA A 137 22.79 4.15 -9.70
C ALA A 137 23.78 3.34 -10.57
N GLY A 138 25.06 3.70 -10.56
CA GLY A 138 26.11 2.95 -11.28
C GLY A 138 26.35 1.54 -10.74
N PHE A 139 26.32 1.36 -9.41
CA PHE A 139 26.47 0.05 -8.77
C PHE A 139 25.22 -0.82 -8.91
N ALA A 140 24.04 -0.20 -8.87
CA ALA A 140 22.79 -0.90 -9.14
C ALA A 140 22.77 -1.44 -10.59
N ALA A 141 23.19 -0.63 -11.57
CA ALA A 141 23.26 -1.04 -12.98
C ALA A 141 24.23 -2.22 -13.20
N ASP A 142 25.39 -2.21 -12.54
CA ASP A 142 26.35 -3.31 -12.62
C ASP A 142 25.80 -4.61 -11.99
N TYR A 143 25.08 -4.51 -10.86
CA TYR A 143 24.43 -5.66 -10.23
C TYR A 143 23.35 -6.29 -11.14
N TYR A 144 22.53 -5.46 -11.79
CA TYR A 144 21.50 -5.94 -12.71
C TYR A 144 22.11 -6.58 -13.96
N ASN A 145 23.14 -5.98 -14.57
CA ASN A 145 23.85 -6.57 -15.71
C ASN A 145 24.51 -7.90 -15.34
N LYS A 146 25.14 -7.96 -14.17
CA LYS A 146 25.77 -9.19 -13.67
C LYS A 146 24.74 -10.30 -13.39
N SER A 147 23.56 -9.96 -12.84
CA SER A 147 22.48 -10.92 -12.64
C SER A 147 21.92 -11.43 -13.97
N LYS A 148 21.76 -10.57 -14.98
CA LYS A 148 21.25 -10.94 -16.29
C LYS A 148 22.19 -11.90 -17.04
N ASN A 149 23.51 -11.65 -16.97
CA ASN A 149 24.51 -12.51 -17.61
C ASN A 149 24.64 -13.90 -16.95
N LEU A 150 24.24 -14.04 -15.68
CA LEU A 150 24.20 -15.34 -14.98
C LEU A 150 23.00 -16.18 -15.44
N ASP A 151 21.83 -15.54 -15.64
CA ASP A 151 20.62 -16.21 -16.12
C ASP A 151 20.72 -16.61 -17.62
N GLU A 152 21.49 -15.89 -18.44
CA GLU A 152 21.75 -16.26 -19.86
C GLU A 152 22.82 -17.37 -20.02
N SER A 153 23.47 -17.78 -18.93
CA SER A 153 24.53 -18.80 -18.92
C SER A 153 24.08 -20.18 -18.41
N GLU A 154 22.81 -20.31 -17.99
CA GLU A 154 22.11 -21.56 -17.65
C GLU A 154 21.15 -21.98 -18.79
#